data_AF-B2B6H0-F1
#
_entry.id   AF-B2B6H0-F1
#
_cell.length_a   1.000
_cell.length_b   1.000
_cell.length_c   1.000
_cell.angle_alpha   90.00
_cell.angle_beta   90.00
_cell.angle_gamma   90.00
#
_symmetry.space_group_name_H-M   'P 1'
#
loop_
_entity.id
_entity.type
_entity.pdbx_description
1 polymer ?
#
loop_
_entity_poly.entity_id
_entity_poly.type
_entity_poly.pdbx_seq_one_letter_code
_entity_poly.pdbx_strand_id
1 'polypeptide(L)'
;MLIKRLFVKEQQDFRPMSSPRFSSGSCPRWQQRDAPASRAPNQYLYPWFPPAFGPSPPFQTIKHTLTICTMISILTIAASALAFSSVAYSAPAELAPSNGTATVSNYTVYYECNPSNLKWAEIKNIQIGRDYLNGLPGKAKIAGGKHCDRVSCSYNSAIFYCNDDDNEKEVEWERLAEFTSLLLDKCGDKSVVKGRVFDRPNWHTEVQGEAC
;
A
#
# COMPACT_ATOMS: atom_id res chain seq x y z
N MET A 1 52.79 -7.42 8.60
CA MET A 1 51.94 -8.64 8.55
C MET A 1 50.48 -8.20 8.59
N LEU A 2 49.81 -8.24 7.44
CA LEU A 2 48.41 -7.83 7.27
C LEU A 2 47.46 -8.91 7.77
N ILE A 3 46.51 -8.54 8.64
CA ILE A 3 45.33 -9.34 8.97
C ILE A 3 44.19 -8.86 8.06
N LYS A 4 43.93 -9.62 6.99
CA LYS A 4 42.75 -9.43 6.13
C LYS A 4 41.57 -10.20 6.72
N ARG A 5 40.47 -9.46 6.91
CA ARG A 5 39.12 -9.92 7.26
C ARG A 5 38.63 -10.96 6.26
N LEU A 6 38.04 -12.06 6.75
CA LEU A 6 37.14 -12.92 5.99
C LEU A 6 35.71 -12.65 6.47
N PHE A 7 34.99 -11.81 5.72
CA PHE A 7 33.54 -11.79 5.72
C PHE A 7 33.09 -12.82 4.68
N VAL A 8 32.53 -13.93 5.13
CA VAL A 8 31.83 -14.89 4.28
C VAL A 8 30.44 -14.29 4.01
N LYS A 9 30.25 -13.80 2.78
CA LYS A 9 28.95 -13.38 2.25
C LYS A 9 28.41 -14.58 1.47
N GLU A 10 27.34 -15.18 2.00
CA GLU A 10 26.60 -16.23 1.32
C GLU A 10 25.91 -15.62 0.09
N GLN A 11 26.47 -15.87 -1.09
CA GLN A 11 25.85 -15.57 -2.37
C GLN A 11 24.83 -16.66 -2.66
N GLN A 12 23.55 -16.30 -2.67
CA GLN A 12 22.54 -17.10 -3.35
C GLN A 12 22.68 -16.87 -4.86
N ASP A 13 22.99 -17.96 -5.56
CA ASP A 13 23.03 -18.07 -7.02
C ASP A 13 21.70 -17.64 -7.65
N PHE A 14 21.62 -16.38 -8.10
CA PHE A 14 20.66 -15.97 -9.11
C PHE A 14 21.15 -16.49 -10.47
N ARG A 15 20.58 -17.62 -10.91
CA ARG A 15 20.72 -18.04 -12.31
C ARG A 15 20.08 -16.97 -13.20
N PRO A 16 20.75 -16.52 -14.27
CA PRO A 16 20.12 -15.64 -15.24
C PRO A 16 18.97 -16.40 -15.90
N MET A 17 17.73 -15.90 -15.72
CA MET A 17 16.64 -16.28 -16.60
C MET A 17 17.02 -15.84 -18.01
N SER A 18 17.31 -16.82 -18.86
CA SER A 18 17.46 -16.65 -20.30
C SER A 18 16.28 -15.85 -20.84
N SER A 19 16.62 -14.72 -21.46
CA SER A 19 15.70 -13.80 -22.11
C SER A 19 14.77 -14.57 -23.07
N PRO A 20 13.43 -14.41 -22.98
CA PRO A 20 12.58 -14.84 -24.07
C PRO A 20 12.90 -13.98 -25.29
N ARG A 21 13.28 -14.66 -26.38
CA ARG A 21 13.39 -14.09 -27.71
C ARG A 21 12.00 -13.55 -28.08
N PHE A 22 11.80 -12.24 -27.94
CA PHE A 22 10.60 -11.56 -28.43
C PHE A 22 10.61 -11.61 -29.96
N SER A 23 9.92 -12.61 -30.49
CA SER A 23 9.41 -12.60 -31.85
C SER A 23 8.59 -11.33 -32.03
N SER A 24 8.90 -10.57 -33.09
CA SER A 24 8.19 -9.37 -33.56
C SER A 24 6.76 -9.69 -34.00
N GLY A 25 5.91 -10.03 -33.04
CA GLY A 25 4.48 -10.20 -33.19
C GLY A 25 3.77 -9.07 -32.46
N SER A 26 3.19 -8.16 -33.24
CA SER A 26 2.15 -7.18 -32.91
C SER A 26 1.75 -7.07 -31.43
N CYS A 27 2.18 -6.00 -30.76
CA CYS A 27 1.60 -5.58 -29.50
C CYS A 27 0.07 -5.44 -29.64
N PRO A 28 -0.74 -5.96 -28.70
CA PRO A 28 -2.13 -5.54 -28.63
C PRO A 28 -2.14 -4.03 -28.38
N ARG A 29 -2.76 -3.33 -29.33
CA ARG A 29 -3.06 -1.91 -29.32
C ARG A 29 -3.93 -1.60 -28.11
N TRP A 30 -3.32 -1.28 -26.96
CA TRP A 30 -4.02 -0.60 -25.89
C TRP A 30 -4.48 0.73 -26.45
N GLN A 31 -5.78 0.87 -26.64
CA GLN A 31 -6.42 2.09 -27.13
C GLN A 31 -6.03 3.24 -26.20
N GLN A 32 -5.09 4.08 -26.65
CA GLN A 32 -5.12 5.50 -26.34
C GLN A 32 -6.49 6.00 -26.81
N ARG A 33 -7.43 6.11 -25.87
CA ARG A 33 -8.61 6.94 -26.10
C ARG A 33 -8.11 8.36 -26.04
N ASP A 34 -8.09 8.99 -27.21
CA ASP A 34 -7.92 10.42 -27.38
C ASP A 34 -8.86 11.14 -26.40
N ALA A 35 -8.27 12.03 -25.59
CA ALA A 35 -9.02 12.94 -24.75
C ALA A 35 -9.78 13.94 -25.65
N PRO A 36 -11.12 14.06 -25.56
CA PRO A 36 -11.80 15.16 -26.21
C PRO A 36 -11.64 16.43 -25.38
N ALA A 37 -11.16 17.46 -26.08
CA ALA A 37 -11.04 18.83 -25.63
C ALA A 37 -12.33 19.38 -25.00
N SER A 38 -12.13 20.12 -23.90
CA SER A 38 -12.94 21.23 -23.39
C SER A 38 -14.25 21.56 -24.13
N ARG A 39 -15.39 21.26 -23.48
CA ARG A 39 -16.62 22.05 -23.59
C ARG A 39 -17.51 21.85 -22.36
N ALA A 40 -17.62 22.88 -21.54
CA ALA A 40 -18.82 23.15 -20.75
C ALA A 40 -19.73 24.11 -21.55
N PRO A 41 -20.98 24.38 -21.15
CA PRO A 41 -21.86 23.67 -20.21
C PRO A 41 -23.20 23.28 -20.90
N ASN A 42 -23.91 22.27 -20.41
CA ASN A 42 -25.37 22.35 -20.47
C ASN A 42 -26.08 21.51 -19.41
N GLN A 43 -27.16 22.12 -18.94
CA GLN A 43 -28.06 21.73 -17.88
C GLN A 43 -28.89 20.52 -18.30
N TYR A 44 -28.91 19.47 -17.48
CA TYR A 44 -30.02 18.52 -17.47
C TYR A 44 -30.42 18.22 -16.03
N LEU A 45 -31.62 18.71 -15.72
CA LEU A 45 -32.48 18.32 -14.62
C LEU A 45 -32.73 16.80 -14.65
N TYR A 46 -32.51 16.13 -13.53
CA TYR A 46 -33.20 14.89 -13.18
C TYR A 46 -33.79 15.04 -11.78
N PRO A 47 -35.12 14.94 -11.60
CA PRO A 47 -35.72 14.63 -10.31
C PRO A 47 -35.90 13.11 -10.17
N TRP A 48 -36.18 12.66 -8.94
CA TRP A 48 -36.65 11.30 -8.53
C TRP A 48 -35.55 10.23 -8.38
N PHE A 49 -35.44 9.39 -7.35
CA PHE A 49 -36.20 9.02 -6.15
C PHE A 49 -35.17 8.34 -5.20
N PRO A 50 -35.24 8.48 -3.86
CA PRO A 50 -34.47 7.62 -2.96
C PRO A 50 -35.12 6.22 -2.82
N PRO A 51 -34.37 5.11 -2.84
CA PRO A 51 -34.89 3.82 -2.42
C PRO A 51 -35.02 3.77 -0.89
N ALA A 52 -36.12 3.17 -0.44
CA ALA A 52 -36.54 3.01 0.94
C ALA A 52 -35.51 2.23 1.79
N PHE A 53 -35.21 2.78 2.96
CA PHE A 53 -34.52 2.07 4.04
C PHE A 53 -35.46 0.98 4.60
N GLY A 54 -35.11 -0.28 4.38
CA GLY A 54 -35.72 -1.42 5.07
C GLY A 54 -35.22 -1.52 6.53
N PRO A 55 -36.05 -2.05 7.45
CA PRO A 55 -35.68 -2.17 8.86
C PRO A 55 -34.59 -3.23 9.08
N SER A 56 -33.65 -2.90 9.96
CA SER A 56 -32.58 -3.75 10.46
C SER A 56 -33.09 -4.96 11.26
N PRO A 57 -32.41 -6.11 11.21
CA PRO A 57 -32.74 -7.25 12.05
C PRO A 57 -32.33 -7.03 13.52
N PRO A 58 -33.04 -7.64 14.48
CA PRO A 58 -32.75 -7.50 15.90
C PRO A 58 -31.47 -8.24 16.31
N PHE A 59 -30.64 -7.55 17.10
CA PHE A 59 -29.47 -8.08 17.78
C PHE A 59 -29.82 -9.30 18.64
N GLN A 60 -29.26 -10.47 18.32
CA GLN A 60 -29.30 -11.62 19.21
C GLN A 60 -28.27 -11.45 20.32
N THR A 61 -28.76 -11.35 21.56
CA THR A 61 -27.97 -11.31 22.78
C THR A 61 -27.50 -12.73 23.13
N ILE A 62 -26.21 -13.01 22.98
CA ILE A 62 -25.63 -14.29 23.38
C ILE A 62 -25.45 -14.27 24.90
N LYS A 63 -26.30 -15.03 25.60
CA LYS A 63 -26.14 -15.35 27.03
C LYS A 63 -25.07 -16.42 27.18
N HIS A 64 -23.84 -16.02 27.52
CA HIS A 64 -22.83 -16.95 28.03
C HIS A 64 -23.01 -17.11 29.54
N THR A 65 -23.71 -18.17 29.93
CA THR A 65 -23.72 -18.69 31.30
C THR A 65 -22.37 -19.35 31.57
N LEU A 66 -21.46 -18.64 32.25
CA LEU A 66 -20.22 -19.23 32.75
C LEU A 66 -20.51 -19.92 34.08
N THR A 67 -20.54 -21.25 34.04
CA THR A 67 -20.58 -22.12 35.22
C THR A 67 -19.24 -22.02 35.95
N ILE A 68 -19.24 -21.30 37.06
CA ILE A 68 -18.13 -21.22 38.02
C ILE A 68 -18.10 -22.54 38.79
N CYS A 69 -17.17 -23.43 38.42
CA CYS A 69 -16.87 -24.62 39.20
C CYS A 69 -15.86 -24.24 40.29
N THR A 70 -16.37 -24.23 41.50
CA THR A 70 -15.69 -23.93 42.75
C THR A 70 -14.74 -25.06 43.18
N MET A 71 -13.57 -24.62 43.67
CA MET A 71 -12.83 -25.21 44.79
C MET A 71 -12.11 -26.55 44.56
N ILE A 72 -10.80 -26.47 44.30
CA ILE A 72 -9.83 -27.42 44.87
C ILE A 72 -8.78 -26.62 45.63
N SER A 73 -8.85 -26.77 46.95
CA SER A 73 -7.95 -26.23 47.94
C SER A 73 -6.73 -27.12 48.13
N ILE A 74 -5.56 -26.45 48.11
CA ILE A 74 -4.34 -26.71 48.90
C ILE A 74 -3.50 -27.93 48.52
N LEU A 75 -2.30 -27.67 47.98
CA LEU A 75 -1.08 -28.22 48.57
C LEU A 75 0.12 -27.30 48.34
N THR A 76 0.57 -26.70 49.45
CA THR A 76 1.82 -25.97 49.62
C THR A 76 3.01 -26.91 49.50
N ILE A 77 3.89 -26.71 48.52
CA ILE A 77 5.23 -27.28 48.51
C ILE A 77 6.26 -26.18 48.23
N ALA A 78 7.10 -26.00 49.25
CA ALA A 78 8.47 -25.51 49.29
C ALA A 78 8.96 -24.54 48.20
N ALA A 79 9.31 -23.34 48.70
CA ALA A 79 10.10 -22.33 48.03
C ALA A 79 11.44 -22.90 47.51
N SER A 80 11.58 -22.90 46.18
CA SER A 80 12.87 -22.81 45.52
C SER A 80 12.86 -21.50 44.75
N ALA A 81 13.60 -20.51 45.26
CA ALA A 81 13.72 -19.19 44.65
C ALA A 81 14.48 -19.28 43.32
N LEU A 82 13.76 -19.61 42.25
CA LEU A 82 14.20 -19.26 40.91
C LEU A 82 13.77 -17.81 40.69
N ALA A 83 14.76 -16.92 40.61
CA ALA A 83 14.58 -15.56 40.17
C ALA A 83 14.14 -15.58 38.69
N PHE A 84 12.84 -15.80 38.46
CA PHE A 84 12.23 -15.57 37.17
C PHE A 84 12.20 -14.07 36.97
N SER A 85 13.18 -13.55 36.24
CA SER A 85 13.11 -12.20 35.69
C SER A 85 11.81 -12.13 34.89
N SER A 86 10.83 -11.39 35.40
CA SER A 86 9.58 -11.12 34.70
C SER A 86 9.91 -10.28 33.47
N VAL A 87 10.19 -10.94 32.36
CA VAL A 87 10.23 -10.30 31.05
C VAL A 87 8.80 -9.85 30.79
N ALA A 88 8.54 -8.55 30.96
CA ALA A 88 7.30 -7.94 30.54
C ALA A 88 7.19 -8.15 29.02
N TYR A 89 6.42 -9.16 28.62
CA TYR A 89 6.05 -9.37 27.23
C TYR A 89 5.07 -8.26 26.88
N SER A 90 5.57 -7.12 26.42
CA SER A 90 4.73 -6.12 25.78
C SER A 90 4.14 -6.78 24.53
N ALA A 91 2.84 -7.09 24.57
CA ALA A 91 2.12 -7.49 23.38
C ALA A 91 2.44 -6.46 22.29
N PRO A 92 2.83 -6.90 21.07
CA PRO A 92 2.99 -5.96 19.98
C PRO A 92 1.63 -5.29 19.82
N ALA A 93 1.56 -3.99 20.13
CA ALA A 93 0.40 -3.21 19.79
C ALA A 93 0.16 -3.46 18.30
N GLU A 94 -1.01 -4.00 17.97
CA GLU A 94 -1.54 -4.01 16.61
C GLU A 94 -1.76 -2.52 16.28
N LEU A 95 -0.66 -1.85 15.98
CA LEU A 95 -0.62 -0.44 15.66
C LEU A 95 -1.37 -0.33 14.35
N ALA A 96 -2.57 0.25 14.42
CA ALA A 96 -3.31 0.68 13.26
C ALA A 96 -2.35 1.39 12.28
N PRO A 97 -2.59 1.29 10.96
CA PRO A 97 -1.74 1.94 9.96
C PRO A 97 -1.62 3.43 10.29
N SER A 98 -0.44 3.85 10.76
CA SER A 98 -0.19 5.20 11.25
C SER A 98 0.73 5.94 10.30
N ASN A 99 0.47 7.24 10.11
CA ASN A 99 1.32 8.13 9.34
C ASN A 99 2.72 8.19 9.97
N GLY A 100 3.75 8.36 9.15
CA GLY A 100 5.10 8.35 9.67
C GLY A 100 6.16 8.71 8.64
N THR A 101 7.41 8.52 9.04
CA THR A 101 8.56 8.65 8.15
C THR A 101 9.21 7.29 7.94
N ALA A 102 9.74 7.06 6.75
CA ALA A 102 10.46 5.85 6.41
C ALA A 102 11.71 6.20 5.60
N THR A 103 12.71 5.32 5.63
CA THR A 103 13.90 5.44 4.79
C THR A 103 13.80 4.47 3.62
N VAL A 104 13.78 4.99 2.41
CA VAL A 104 13.75 4.23 1.15
C VAL A 104 14.99 4.60 0.34
N SER A 105 15.87 3.64 0.07
CA SER A 105 17.05 3.83 -0.79
C SER A 105 17.90 5.07 -0.45
N ASN A 106 18.13 5.31 0.85
CA ASN A 106 18.82 6.46 1.46
C ASN A 106 18.07 7.81 1.49
N TYR A 107 16.79 7.84 1.13
CA TYR A 107 15.93 9.02 1.25
C TYR A 107 14.97 8.86 2.42
N THR A 108 14.77 9.92 3.19
CA THR A 108 13.69 9.97 4.18
C THR A 108 12.43 10.50 3.51
N VAL A 109 11.38 9.69 3.52
CA VAL A 109 10.07 10.03 2.98
C VAL A 109 9.04 10.11 4.09
N TYR A 110 8.00 10.92 3.89
CA TYR A 110 6.82 10.95 4.76
C TYR A 110 5.70 10.19 4.09
N TYR A 111 4.99 9.33 4.81
CA TYR A 111 3.85 8.59 4.27
C TYR A 111 2.60 8.82 5.12
N GLU A 112 1.47 8.88 4.44
CA GLU A 112 0.14 9.04 5.02
C GLU A 112 -0.72 7.83 4.69
N CYS A 113 -1.14 7.10 5.73
CA CYS A 113 -2.07 6.00 5.64
C CYS A 113 -3.49 6.50 5.88
N ASN A 114 -4.46 5.90 5.17
CA ASN A 114 -5.88 6.21 5.34
C ASN A 114 -6.28 7.71 5.18
N PRO A 115 -5.78 8.43 4.17
CA PRO A 115 -6.31 9.76 3.86
C PRO A 115 -7.81 9.66 3.54
N SER A 116 -8.59 10.63 4.06
CA SER A 116 -10.06 10.62 3.97
C SER A 116 -10.59 10.85 2.56
N ASN A 117 -9.79 11.49 1.70
CA ASN A 117 -10.14 11.81 0.32
C ASN A 117 -9.84 10.67 -0.69
N LEU A 118 -9.21 9.57 -0.25
CA LEU A 118 -8.90 8.42 -1.11
C LEU A 118 -9.84 7.24 -0.86
N LYS A 119 -10.10 6.48 -1.92
CA LYS A 119 -10.87 5.23 -1.89
C LYS A 119 -9.97 4.02 -1.67
N TRP A 120 -10.51 2.95 -1.11
CA TRP A 120 -9.79 1.69 -0.91
C TRP A 120 -9.47 1.00 -2.24
N ALA A 121 -8.20 0.60 -2.42
CA ALA A 121 -7.74 -0.26 -3.51
C ALA A 121 -7.49 -1.67 -3.00
N GLU A 122 -7.57 -2.68 -3.87
CA GLU A 122 -7.22 -4.06 -3.54
C GLU A 122 -5.71 -4.26 -3.62
N ILE A 123 -5.12 -4.82 -2.56
CA ILE A 123 -3.66 -5.05 -2.45
C ILE A 123 -3.13 -5.84 -3.64
N LYS A 124 -3.84 -6.89 -4.08
CA LYS A 124 -3.41 -7.76 -5.18
C LYS A 124 -3.25 -6.98 -6.50
N ASN A 125 -4.17 -6.07 -6.80
CA ASN A 125 -4.15 -5.28 -8.03
C ASN A 125 -3.05 -4.20 -7.98
N ILE A 126 -2.82 -3.63 -6.79
CA ILE A 126 -1.71 -2.69 -6.58
C ILE A 126 -0.34 -3.39 -6.64
N GLN A 127 -0.22 -4.64 -6.18
CA GLN A 127 1.00 -5.45 -6.33
C GLN A 127 1.33 -5.69 -7.81
N ILE A 128 0.33 -6.00 -8.64
CA ILE A 128 0.52 -6.12 -10.09
C ILE A 128 1.01 -4.79 -10.68
N GLY A 129 0.41 -3.67 -10.27
CA GLY A 129 0.84 -2.34 -10.70
C GLY A 129 2.27 -2.02 -10.29
N ARG A 130 2.66 -2.31 -9.05
CA ARG A 130 4.04 -2.19 -8.56
C ARG A 130 5.00 -3.00 -9.42
N ASP A 131 4.68 -4.27 -9.69
CA ASP A 131 5.56 -5.17 -10.46
C ASP A 131 5.71 -4.70 -11.91
N TYR A 132 4.63 -4.16 -12.50
CA TYR A 132 4.66 -3.50 -13.80
C TYR A 132 5.63 -2.30 -13.80
N LEU A 133 5.49 -1.38 -12.84
CA LEU A 133 6.37 -0.20 -12.73
C LEU A 133 7.84 -0.60 -12.53
N ASN A 134 8.10 -1.63 -11.73
CA ASN A 134 9.45 -2.13 -11.48
C ASN A 134 10.12 -2.75 -12.73
N GLY A 135 9.32 -3.19 -13.71
CA GLY A 135 9.81 -3.74 -14.98
C GLY A 135 10.05 -2.70 -16.07
N LEU A 136 9.62 -1.44 -15.86
CA LEU A 136 9.77 -0.38 -16.86
C LEU A 136 11.17 0.26 -16.77
N PRO A 137 11.93 0.32 -17.87
CA PRO A 137 13.18 1.07 -17.89
C PRO A 137 12.92 2.57 -18.01
N GLY A 138 13.84 3.38 -17.47
CA GLY A 138 13.82 4.83 -17.59
C GLY A 138 12.89 5.50 -16.60
N LYS A 139 12.32 6.65 -17.01
CA LYS A 139 11.66 7.57 -16.09
C LYS A 139 10.24 7.94 -16.50
N ALA A 140 9.41 8.13 -15.50
CA ALA A 140 8.12 8.80 -15.58
C ALA A 140 8.32 10.31 -15.63
N LYS A 141 7.57 10.98 -16.50
CA LYS A 141 7.58 12.43 -16.62
C LYS A 141 6.15 12.94 -16.47
N ILE A 142 5.98 13.96 -15.63
CA ILE A 142 4.70 14.59 -15.33
C ILE A 142 4.82 16.10 -15.47
N ALA A 143 3.81 16.71 -16.09
CA ALA A 143 3.74 18.17 -16.22
C ALA A 143 3.64 18.85 -14.84
N GLY A 144 3.99 20.12 -14.80
CA GLY A 144 3.71 20.97 -13.64
C GLY A 144 2.26 21.44 -13.59
N GLY A 145 1.91 22.13 -12.51
CA GLY A 145 0.60 22.76 -12.34
C GLY A 145 -0.40 21.97 -11.51
N LYS A 146 0.06 21.28 -10.45
CA LYS A 146 -0.80 20.54 -9.50
C LYS A 146 -1.64 19.47 -10.20
N HIS A 147 -0.94 18.59 -10.90
CA HIS A 147 -1.54 17.54 -11.70
C HIS A 147 -1.16 16.15 -11.19
N CYS A 148 -2.05 15.18 -11.39
CA CYS A 148 -1.82 13.78 -11.08
C CYS A 148 -2.05 12.93 -12.32
N ASP A 149 -1.03 12.17 -12.72
CA ASP A 149 -1.13 11.19 -13.78
C ASP A 149 -1.32 9.79 -13.20
N ARG A 150 -2.22 9.04 -13.82
CA ARG A 150 -2.42 7.63 -13.52
C ARG A 150 -1.35 6.79 -14.22
N VAL A 151 -0.42 6.27 -13.45
CA VAL A 151 0.73 5.50 -13.98
C VAL A 151 0.44 4.00 -14.08
N SER A 152 -0.51 3.50 -13.30
CA SER A 152 -0.98 2.12 -13.39
C SER A 152 -2.43 2.02 -12.96
N CYS A 153 -3.21 1.17 -13.64
CA CYS A 153 -4.61 0.90 -13.32
C CYS A 153 -4.88 -0.59 -13.54
N SER A 154 -5.43 -1.26 -12.53
CA SER A 154 -5.88 -2.66 -12.62
C SER A 154 -7.19 -2.84 -11.87
N TYR A 155 -8.23 -3.26 -12.60
CA TYR A 155 -9.61 -3.41 -12.10
C TYR A 155 -10.16 -2.13 -11.44
N ASN A 156 -10.22 -2.08 -10.11
CA ASN A 156 -10.70 -0.93 -9.33
C ASN A 156 -9.58 -0.35 -8.47
N SER A 157 -8.35 -0.36 -8.95
CA SER A 157 -7.16 -0.02 -8.16
C SER A 157 -6.13 0.66 -9.05
N ALA A 158 -5.69 1.84 -8.63
CA ALA A 158 -4.78 2.67 -9.39
C ALA A 158 -3.62 3.20 -8.54
N ILE A 159 -2.50 3.41 -9.22
CA ILE A 159 -1.32 4.10 -8.70
C ILE A 159 -1.22 5.41 -9.47
N PHE A 160 -1.10 6.50 -8.73
CA PHE A 160 -0.94 7.83 -9.30
C PHE A 160 0.42 8.41 -8.93
N TYR A 161 0.96 9.17 -9.87
CA TYR A 161 2.09 10.04 -9.68
C TYR A 161 1.57 11.48 -9.73
N CYS A 162 1.73 12.23 -8.65
CA CYS A 162 1.23 13.59 -8.52
C CYS A 162 2.37 14.59 -8.39
N ASN A 163 2.23 15.73 -9.04
CA ASN A 163 3.17 16.84 -9.00
C ASN A 163 2.42 18.13 -8.65
N ASP A 164 2.68 18.61 -7.44
CA ASP A 164 2.16 19.86 -6.90
C ASP A 164 3.06 21.08 -7.23
N ASP A 165 4.20 20.85 -7.89
CA ASP A 165 5.10 21.90 -8.38
C ASP A 165 4.55 22.53 -9.68
N ASP A 166 4.92 23.78 -9.95
CA ASP A 166 4.60 24.45 -11.21
C ASP A 166 5.49 23.95 -12.36
N ASN A 167 6.64 23.35 -12.02
CA ASN A 167 7.59 22.81 -12.98
C ASN A 167 7.36 21.32 -13.22
N GLU A 168 7.72 20.88 -14.41
CA GLU A 168 7.78 19.47 -14.77
C GLU A 168 8.70 18.67 -13.83
N LYS A 169 8.33 17.41 -13.56
CA LYS A 169 9.14 16.48 -12.78
C LYS A 169 9.36 15.19 -13.53
N GLU A 170 10.52 14.60 -13.26
CA GLU A 170 10.95 13.34 -13.83
C GLU A 170 11.48 12.42 -12.70
N VAL A 171 10.98 11.18 -12.65
CA VAL A 171 11.31 10.21 -11.59
C VAL A 171 11.47 8.82 -12.21
N GLU A 172 12.45 8.04 -11.77
CA GLU A 172 12.63 6.64 -12.20
C GLU A 172 11.39 5.80 -11.90
N TRP A 173 10.99 4.94 -12.84
CA TRP A 173 9.84 4.04 -12.63
C TRP A 173 10.02 3.12 -11.41
N GLU A 174 11.25 2.65 -11.20
CA GLU A 174 11.64 1.86 -10.03
C GLU A 174 11.34 2.60 -8.71
N ARG A 175 11.59 3.90 -8.64
CA ARG A 175 11.31 4.69 -7.42
C ARG A 175 9.82 4.76 -7.11
N LEU A 176 8.96 4.87 -8.13
CA LEU A 176 7.50 4.80 -7.93
C LEU A 176 7.07 3.42 -7.42
N ALA A 177 7.72 2.35 -7.90
CA ALA A 177 7.50 0.99 -7.42
C ALA A 177 7.95 0.80 -5.95
N GLU A 178 9.09 1.38 -5.56
CA GLU A 178 9.56 1.38 -4.17
C GLU A 178 8.56 2.07 -3.24
N PHE A 179 8.03 3.24 -3.62
CA PHE A 179 7.03 3.95 -2.82
C PHE A 179 5.70 3.19 -2.74
N THR A 180 5.30 2.56 -3.82
CA THR A 180 4.13 1.66 -3.81
C THR A 180 4.35 0.49 -2.84
N SER A 181 5.57 -0.06 -2.81
CA SER A 181 5.94 -1.12 -1.86
C SER A 181 5.88 -0.66 -0.41
N LEU A 182 6.34 0.57 -0.13
CA LEU A 182 6.25 1.17 1.20
C LEU A 182 4.78 1.32 1.64
N LEU A 183 3.88 1.76 0.76
CA LEU A 183 2.45 1.86 1.08
C LEU A 183 1.80 0.51 1.33
N LEU A 184 2.18 -0.52 0.57
CA LEU A 184 1.69 -1.87 0.80
C LEU A 184 2.15 -2.43 2.16
N ASP A 185 3.39 -2.15 2.57
CA ASP A 185 3.96 -2.58 3.85
C ASP A 185 3.39 -1.81 5.05
N LYS A 186 3.27 -0.48 4.94
CA LYS A 186 2.88 0.39 6.06
C LYS A 186 1.39 0.65 6.16
N CYS A 187 0.68 0.70 5.04
CA CYS A 187 -0.72 1.11 4.98
C CYS A 187 -1.69 0.00 4.58
N GLY A 188 -1.20 -1.20 4.26
CA GLY A 188 -2.04 -2.34 3.92
C GLY A 188 -2.84 -2.87 5.12
N ASP A 189 -4.14 -3.06 4.95
CA ASP A 189 -5.02 -3.73 5.92
C ASP A 189 -5.73 -4.91 5.27
N LYS A 190 -5.37 -6.13 5.69
CA LYS A 190 -5.88 -7.43 5.21
C LYS A 190 -5.77 -7.63 3.70
N SER A 191 -6.65 -7.01 2.93
CA SER A 191 -6.76 -7.12 1.48
C SER A 191 -6.89 -5.79 0.76
N VAL A 192 -6.93 -4.68 1.49
CA VAL A 192 -7.11 -3.34 0.92
C VAL A 192 -6.02 -2.38 1.38
N VAL A 193 -5.76 -1.36 0.57
CA VAL A 193 -4.76 -0.34 0.85
C VAL A 193 -5.24 1.00 0.31
N LYS A 194 -4.91 2.08 1.01
CA LYS A 194 -4.91 3.43 0.47
C LYS A 194 -3.93 4.29 1.24
N GLY A 195 -3.27 5.20 0.54
CA GLY A 195 -2.27 6.06 1.15
C GLY A 195 -1.44 6.80 0.11
N ARG A 196 -0.54 7.64 0.60
CA ARG A 196 0.38 8.40 -0.24
C ARG A 196 1.74 8.59 0.42
N VAL A 197 2.78 8.69 -0.40
CA VAL A 197 4.17 8.88 0.01
C VAL A 197 4.71 10.16 -0.61
N PHE A 198 5.22 11.04 0.24
CA PHE A 198 5.85 12.30 -0.10
C PHE A 198 7.37 12.13 -0.04
N ASP A 199 8.02 12.15 -1.20
CA ASP A 199 9.50 12.19 -1.29
C ASP A 199 10.04 13.59 -1.00
N ARG A 200 9.29 14.60 -1.46
CA ARG A 200 9.64 16.03 -1.46
C ARG A 200 8.36 16.85 -1.30
N PRO A 201 8.45 18.14 -0.93
CA PRO A 201 7.28 18.93 -0.58
C PRO A 201 6.21 19.05 -1.68
N ASN A 202 6.59 18.82 -2.96
CA ASN A 202 5.75 19.16 -4.10
C ASN A 202 5.48 17.96 -5.04
N TRP A 203 5.73 16.72 -4.64
CA TRP A 203 5.28 15.57 -5.41
C TRP A 203 5.14 14.34 -4.54
N HIS A 204 4.20 13.47 -4.90
CA HIS A 204 3.90 12.26 -4.16
C HIS A 204 3.44 11.14 -5.07
N THR A 205 3.52 9.92 -4.55
CA THR A 205 2.88 8.74 -5.12
C THR A 205 1.70 8.38 -4.25
N GLU A 206 0.53 8.15 -4.85
CA GLU A 206 -0.66 7.73 -4.11
C GLU A 206 -1.26 6.46 -4.68
N VAL A 207 -1.85 5.67 -3.79
CA VAL A 207 -2.57 4.43 -4.09
C VAL A 207 -4.00 4.63 -3.64
N GLN A 208 -4.94 4.44 -4.58
CA GLN A 208 -6.36 4.54 -4.28
C GLN A 208 -7.20 3.69 -5.23
N GLY A 209 -8.44 3.43 -4.80
CA GLY A 209 -9.45 2.79 -5.63
C GLY A 209 -9.93 3.73 -6.73
N GLU A 210 -9.78 3.33 -7.98
CA GLU A 210 -10.30 4.04 -9.16
C GLU A 210 -10.75 3.03 -10.21
N ALA A 211 -11.82 3.34 -10.93
CA ALA A 211 -12.28 2.52 -12.04
C ALA A 211 -11.32 2.63 -13.24
N CYS A 212 -10.83 1.46 -13.68
CA CYS A 212 -10.21 1.23 -14.97
C CYS A 212 -11.29 0.76 -15.97
#